data_AF-A0AAW8RU50-F1
#
_entry.id   AF-A0AAW8RU50-F1
#
_cell.length_a   1.000
_cell.length_b   1.000
_cell.length_c   1.000
_cell.angle_alpha   90.00
_cell.angle_beta   90.00
_cell.angle_gamma   90.00
#
_symmetry.space_group_name_H-M   'P 1'
#
loop_
_entity.id
_entity.type
_entity.pdbx_description
1 polymer ?
#
loop_
_entity_poly.entity_id
_entity_poly.type
_entity_poly.pdbx_seq_one_letter_code
_entity_poly.pdbx_strand_id
1 'polypeptide(L)'
;MTIQDRKNPTLLEKRLNGKEVENSQKRYVGFIGLSFILSFSLAGLDRRFEWTQLSVNVSLIGLFIMISGYAMYALVMIQNSYAARVVKVEANQAVIDTGLYAVIRHPMYTASLLLFLSMPIVLGSVVAVFPMLLFPVGLVLRIRNEEALLINELPGYSEYTKKTKYRLIPYIW
;
A
#
# COMPACT_ATOMS: atom_id res chain seq x y z
N MET A 1 -1.67 -3.09 -20.56
CA MET A 1 -2.15 -1.69 -20.58
C MET A 1 -1.78 -1.05 -21.91
N THR A 2 -2.78 -0.65 -22.67
CA THR A 2 -2.60 -0.02 -23.99
C THR A 2 -2.34 1.48 -23.82
N ILE A 3 -1.70 2.13 -24.80
CA ILE A 3 -1.39 3.58 -24.74
C ILE A 3 -2.66 4.43 -24.55
N GLN A 4 -3.81 3.94 -25.02
CA GLN A 4 -5.13 4.56 -24.87
C GLN A 4 -5.60 4.68 -23.42
N ASP A 5 -5.22 3.75 -22.54
CA ASP A 5 -5.64 3.75 -21.12
C ASP A 5 -4.99 4.89 -20.32
N ARG A 6 -3.84 5.39 -20.77
CA ARG A 6 -3.06 6.43 -20.06
C ARG A 6 -3.68 7.83 -20.12
N LYS A 7 -4.57 8.09 -21.09
CA LYS A 7 -5.25 9.38 -21.28
C LYS A 7 -6.73 9.35 -20.90
N ASN A 8 -7.21 8.28 -20.27
CA ASN A 8 -8.63 8.15 -19.93
C ASN A 8 -8.96 8.99 -18.67
N PRO A 9 -9.71 10.11 -18.78
CA PRO A 9 -10.01 10.97 -17.64
C PRO A 9 -10.83 10.25 -16.55
N THR A 10 -11.66 9.29 -16.93
CA THR A 10 -12.48 8.51 -15.98
C THR A 10 -11.63 7.62 -15.06
N LEU A 11 -10.51 7.10 -15.57
CA LEU A 11 -9.57 6.28 -14.79
C LEU A 11 -8.79 7.13 -13.78
N LEU A 12 -8.44 8.37 -14.15
CA LEU A 12 -7.81 9.32 -13.23
C LEU A 12 -8.78 9.76 -12.14
N GLU A 13 -10.02 10.13 -12.51
CA GLU A 13 -11.07 10.51 -11.56
C GLU A 13 -11.32 9.41 -10.54
N LYS A 14 -11.39 8.15 -10.98
CA LYS A 14 -11.53 6.99 -10.09
C LYS A 14 -10.38 6.89 -9.09
N ARG A 15 -9.14 7.06 -9.53
CA ARG A 15 -7.95 6.99 -8.67
C ARG A 15 -7.92 8.13 -7.64
N LEU A 16 -8.46 9.29 -7.98
CA LEU A 16 -8.58 10.44 -7.09
C LEU A 16 -9.79 10.34 -6.15
N ASN A 17 -10.85 9.64 -6.55
CA ASN A 17 -12.04 9.45 -5.74
C ASN A 17 -11.77 8.48 -4.57
N GLY A 18 -11.39 9.04 -3.43
CA GLY A 18 -11.06 8.30 -2.20
C GLY A 18 -12.21 8.17 -1.20
N LYS A 19 -13.47 8.40 -1.59
CA LYS A 19 -14.61 8.30 -0.66
C LYS A 19 -14.91 6.84 -0.34
N GLU A 20 -14.40 6.38 0.80
CA GLU A 20 -14.75 5.07 1.36
C GLU A 20 -16.21 5.09 1.83
N VAL A 21 -17.00 4.13 1.35
CA VAL A 21 -18.42 4.00 1.70
C VAL A 21 -18.58 3.13 2.94
N GLU A 22 -17.74 2.10 3.07
CA GLU A 22 -17.80 1.11 4.14
C GLU A 22 -17.21 1.64 5.46
N ASN A 23 -17.92 1.44 6.57
CA ASN A 23 -17.50 1.95 7.88
C ASN A 23 -16.20 1.31 8.41
N SER A 24 -15.95 0.05 8.08
CA SER A 24 -14.70 -0.65 8.42
C SER A 24 -13.50 0.04 7.75
N GLN A 25 -13.64 0.41 6.49
CA GLN A 25 -12.61 1.09 5.70
C GLN A 25 -12.40 2.53 6.17
N LYS A 26 -13.45 3.26 6.56
CA LYS A 26 -13.33 4.58 7.20
C LYS A 26 -12.55 4.53 8.50
N ARG A 27 -12.83 3.54 9.37
CA ARG A 27 -12.08 3.33 10.62
C ARG A 27 -10.62 3.03 10.36
N TYR A 28 -10.33 2.19 9.36
CA TYR A 28 -8.96 1.94 8.91
C TYR A 28 -8.27 3.24 8.45
N VAL A 29 -8.91 4.04 7.58
CA VAL A 29 -8.33 5.31 7.11
C VAL A 29 -8.07 6.27 8.26
N GLY A 30 -8.99 6.38 9.23
CA GLY A 30 -8.80 7.20 10.42
C GLY A 30 -7.63 6.71 11.29
N PHE A 31 -7.54 5.40 11.50
CA PHE A 31 -6.46 4.78 12.26
C PHE A 31 -5.08 5.00 11.59
N ILE A 32 -5.00 4.84 10.27
CA ILE A 32 -3.78 5.17 9.52
C ILE A 32 -3.47 6.66 9.60
N GLY A 33 -4.46 7.53 9.43
CA GLY A 33 -4.28 8.97 9.59
C GLY A 33 -3.66 9.34 10.95
N LEU A 34 -4.17 8.72 12.03
CA LEU A 34 -3.61 8.90 13.37
C LEU A 34 -2.17 8.40 13.47
N SER A 35 -1.86 7.22 12.93
CA SER A 35 -0.49 6.68 12.86
C SER A 35 0.48 7.65 12.18
N PHE A 36 0.08 8.27 11.07
CA PHE A 36 0.89 9.25 10.36
C PHE A 36 1.10 10.53 11.16
N ILE A 37 0.03 11.06 11.76
CA ILE A 37 0.11 12.26 12.62
C ILE A 37 1.09 12.00 13.77
N LEU A 38 0.93 10.89 14.48
CA LEU A 38 1.82 10.54 15.59
C LEU A 38 3.27 10.35 15.13
N SER A 39 3.49 9.66 14.02
CA SER A 39 4.82 9.41 13.48
C SER A 39 5.53 10.70 13.08
N PHE A 40 4.87 11.61 12.35
CA PHE A 40 5.48 12.87 11.94
C PHE A 40 5.67 13.85 13.09
N SER A 41 4.72 13.93 14.02
CA SER A 41 4.89 14.72 15.24
C SER A 41 6.08 14.20 16.06
N LEU A 42 6.20 12.89 16.25
CA LEU A 42 7.33 12.29 16.96
C LEU A 42 8.65 12.49 16.23
N ALA A 43 8.70 12.38 14.90
CA ALA A 43 9.91 12.67 14.14
C ALA A 43 10.39 14.11 14.32
N GLY A 44 9.45 15.07 14.33
CA GLY A 44 9.77 16.48 14.59
C GLY A 44 10.27 16.72 16.02
N LEU A 45 9.63 16.11 17.02
CA LEU A 45 10.05 16.19 18.42
C LEU A 45 11.41 15.52 18.64
N ASP A 46 11.61 14.34 18.06
CA ASP A 46 12.87 13.61 18.10
C ASP A 46 14.01 14.45 17.53
N ARG A 47 13.80 15.11 16.39
CA ARG A 47 14.80 16.03 15.83
C ARG A 47 15.02 17.26 16.69
N ARG A 48 13.98 17.78 17.35
CA ARG A 48 14.01 19.00 18.18
C ARG A 48 14.71 18.79 19.53
N PHE A 49 14.54 17.62 20.12
CA PHE A 49 15.10 17.23 21.42
C PHE A 49 16.29 16.27 21.30
N GLU A 50 16.60 15.84 20.08
CA GLU A 50 17.73 14.97 19.74
C GLU A 50 17.68 13.63 20.50
N TRP A 51 16.49 13.03 20.64
CA TRP A 51 16.34 11.75 21.35
C TRP A 51 17.07 10.61 20.63
N THR A 52 17.04 10.61 19.29
CA THR A 52 17.75 9.64 18.46
C THR A 52 18.58 10.33 17.40
N GLN A 53 19.77 9.79 17.14
CA GLN A 53 20.70 10.29 16.14
C GLN A 53 21.02 9.16 15.17
N LEU A 54 20.21 9.04 14.12
CA LEU A 54 20.52 8.12 13.03
C LEU A 54 21.63 8.70 12.16
N SER A 55 22.60 7.84 11.82
CA SER A 55 23.63 8.22 10.84
C SER A 55 23.01 8.46 9.47
N VAL A 56 23.63 9.33 8.68
CA VAL A 56 23.21 9.63 7.30
C VAL A 56 23.11 8.35 6.46
N ASN A 57 24.00 7.37 6.68
CA ASN A 57 23.98 6.09 5.98
C ASN A 57 22.66 5.32 6.19
N VAL A 58 22.11 5.35 7.41
CA VAL A 58 20.84 4.68 7.71
C VAL A 58 19.69 5.38 7.01
N SER A 59 19.68 6.72 7.01
CA SER A 59 18.67 7.49 6.26
C SER A 59 18.77 7.28 4.75
N LEU A 60 19.98 7.10 4.19
CA LEU A 60 20.18 6.75 2.78
C LEU A 60 19.65 5.35 2.44
N ILE A 61 19.82 4.37 3.33
CA ILE A 61 19.20 3.04 3.18
C ILE A 61 17.68 3.17 3.18
N GLY A 62 17.11 3.94 4.13
CA GLY A 62 15.69 4.25 4.16
C GLY A 62 15.20 4.88 2.85
N LEU A 63 15.96 5.84 2.31
CA LEU A 63 15.65 6.51 1.05
C LEU A 63 15.64 5.54 -0.13
N PHE A 64 16.63 4.64 -0.20
CA PHE A 64 16.67 3.60 -1.22
C PHE A 64 15.46 2.67 -1.17
N ILE A 65 15.04 2.25 0.04
CA ILE A 65 13.83 1.45 0.25
C ILE A 65 12.59 2.23 -0.22
N MET A 66 12.49 3.51 0.13
CA MET A 66 11.38 4.38 -0.27
C MET A 66 11.30 4.51 -1.80
N ILE A 67 12.42 4.75 -2.48
CA ILE A 67 12.50 4.85 -3.95
C ILE A 67 12.08 3.52 -4.60
N SER A 68 12.52 2.39 -4.04
CA SER A 68 12.12 1.05 -4.50
C SER A 68 10.60 0.85 -4.36
N GLY A 69 10.02 1.32 -3.26
CA GLY A 69 8.57 1.34 -3.05
C GLY A 69 7.84 2.18 -4.10
N TYR A 70 8.34 3.37 -4.44
CA TYR A 70 7.77 4.21 -5.51
C TYR A 70 7.86 3.54 -6.88
N ALA A 71 9.00 2.93 -7.20
CA ALA A 71 9.20 2.20 -8.45
C ALA A 71 8.21 1.03 -8.56
N MET A 72 8.07 0.24 -7.50
CA MET A 72 7.10 -0.85 -7.45
C MET A 72 5.66 -0.33 -7.58
N TYR A 73 5.31 0.77 -6.91
CA TYR A 73 4.00 1.40 -7.04
C TYR A 73 3.73 1.80 -8.50
N ALA A 74 4.69 2.44 -9.17
CA ALA A 74 4.55 2.81 -10.58
C ALA A 74 4.34 1.58 -11.48
N LEU A 75 5.08 0.49 -11.26
CA LEU A 75 4.88 -0.76 -11.99
C LEU A 75 3.48 -1.35 -11.78
N VAL A 76 2.96 -1.30 -10.55
CA VAL A 76 1.59 -1.74 -10.26
C VAL A 76 0.57 -0.91 -11.03
N MET A 77 0.74 0.41 -11.07
CA MET A 77 -0.17 1.30 -11.80
C MET A 77 -0.14 1.09 -13.32
N ILE A 78 0.96 0.55 -13.85
CA ILE A 78 1.13 0.17 -15.25
C ILE A 78 0.54 -1.23 -15.53
N GLN A 79 0.69 -2.17 -14.60
CA GLN A 79 0.22 -3.56 -14.76
C GLN A 79 -1.28 -3.70 -14.55
N ASN A 80 -1.86 -2.96 -13.60
CA ASN A 80 -3.26 -3.08 -13.21
C ASN A 80 -4.01 -1.74 -13.42
N SER A 81 -4.82 -1.69 -14.47
CA SER A 81 -5.69 -0.55 -14.78
C SER A 81 -6.84 -0.38 -13.77
N TYR A 82 -7.28 -1.47 -13.14
CA TYR A 82 -8.35 -1.46 -12.13
C TYR A 82 -7.89 -0.91 -10.78
N ALA A 83 -6.58 -0.86 -10.55
CA ALA A 83 -5.98 -0.41 -9.30
C ALA A 83 -6.47 0.99 -8.91
N ALA A 84 -7.18 1.06 -7.79
CA ALA A 84 -7.80 2.25 -7.25
C ALA A 84 -7.79 2.23 -5.72
N ARG A 85 -7.99 3.41 -5.12
CA ARG A 85 -8.00 3.55 -3.66
C ARG A 85 -9.20 2.90 -3.00
N VAL A 86 -10.36 2.84 -3.66
CA VAL A 86 -11.59 2.28 -3.08
C VAL A 86 -11.77 0.86 -3.61
N VAL A 87 -12.04 -0.08 -2.70
CA VAL A 87 -12.25 -1.50 -3.05
C VAL A 87 -13.65 -1.66 -3.65
N LYS A 88 -13.71 -1.89 -4.97
CA LYS A 88 -14.94 -2.18 -5.73
C LYS A 88 -14.61 -3.07 -6.92
N VAL A 89 -15.50 -4.00 -7.24
CA VAL A 89 -15.45 -4.74 -8.52
C VAL A 89 -16.15 -3.93 -9.61
N GLU A 90 -15.50 -3.82 -10.77
CA GLU A 90 -16.08 -3.16 -11.94
C GLU A 90 -16.74 -4.16 -12.89
N ALA A 91 -17.68 -3.65 -13.70
CA ALA A 91 -18.26 -4.42 -14.79
C ALA A 91 -17.16 -4.86 -15.77
N ASN A 92 -17.11 -6.15 -16.08
CA ASN A 92 -16.10 -6.78 -16.93
C ASN A 92 -14.66 -6.68 -16.39
N GLN A 93 -14.49 -6.50 -15.08
CA GLN A 93 -13.17 -6.59 -14.47
C GLN A 93 -12.61 -8.01 -14.62
N ALA A 94 -11.41 -8.11 -15.19
CA ALA A 94 -10.65 -9.36 -15.24
C ALA A 94 -9.67 -9.45 -14.05
N VAL A 95 -9.36 -10.68 -13.64
CA VAL A 95 -8.28 -10.91 -12.67
C VAL A 95 -6.93 -10.69 -13.36
N ILE A 96 -6.11 -9.81 -12.77
CA ILE A 96 -4.72 -9.62 -13.20
C ILE A 96 -3.83 -10.60 -12.43
N ASP A 97 -3.24 -11.57 -13.12
CA ASP A 97 -2.42 -12.64 -12.52
C ASP A 97 -1.00 -12.75 -13.11
N THR A 98 -0.55 -11.70 -13.81
CA THR A 98 0.76 -11.62 -14.48
C THR A 98 1.67 -10.58 -13.82
N GLY A 99 2.98 -10.65 -14.10
CA GLY A 99 3.96 -9.71 -13.53
C GLY A 99 4.07 -9.84 -12.02
N LEU A 100 3.92 -8.73 -11.29
CA LEU A 100 4.00 -8.72 -9.82
C LEU A 100 2.87 -9.57 -9.20
N TYR A 101 1.70 -9.58 -9.84
CA TYR A 101 0.52 -10.34 -9.40
C TYR A 101 0.69 -11.86 -9.56
N ALA A 102 1.64 -12.32 -10.37
CA ALA A 102 1.98 -13.74 -10.44
C ALA A 102 2.72 -14.24 -9.18
N VAL A 103 3.32 -13.33 -8.42
CA VAL A 103 4.16 -13.65 -7.25
C VAL A 103 3.43 -13.37 -5.95
N ILE A 104 2.77 -12.22 -5.86
CA ILE A 104 2.04 -11.76 -4.67
C ILE A 104 0.70 -11.16 -5.05
N ARG A 105 -0.34 -11.38 -4.25
CA ARG A 105 -1.69 -10.92 -4.59
C ARG A 105 -1.89 -9.42 -4.48
N HIS A 106 -1.14 -8.76 -3.60
CA HIS A 106 -1.32 -7.35 -3.28
C HIS A 106 -0.02 -6.54 -3.40
N PRO A 107 0.54 -6.40 -4.61
CA PRO A 107 1.80 -5.69 -4.80
C PRO A 107 1.72 -4.19 -4.46
N MET A 108 0.55 -3.55 -4.61
CA MET A 108 0.36 -2.14 -4.19
C MET A 108 0.54 -1.95 -2.69
N TYR A 109 0.04 -2.90 -1.89
CA TYR A 109 0.18 -2.85 -0.43
C TYR A 109 1.60 -3.14 0.00
N THR A 110 2.32 -4.01 -0.72
CA THR A 110 3.76 -4.21 -0.51
C THR A 110 4.55 -2.94 -0.81
N ALA A 111 4.26 -2.28 -1.93
CA ALA A 111 4.85 -0.98 -2.24
C ALA A 111 4.54 0.08 -1.15
N SER A 112 3.32 0.08 -0.63
CA SER A 112 2.90 1.00 0.44
C SER A 112 3.63 0.72 1.76
N LEU A 113 3.92 -0.55 2.09
CA LEU A 113 4.74 -0.91 3.25
C LEU A 113 6.16 -0.37 3.10
N LEU A 114 6.79 -0.58 1.93
CA LEU A 114 8.13 -0.06 1.65
C LEU A 114 8.17 1.47 1.76
N LEU A 115 7.15 2.15 1.23
CA LEU A 115 7.05 3.61 1.28
C LEU A 115 6.88 4.13 2.71
N PHE A 116 5.90 3.63 3.44
CA PHE A 116 5.50 4.25 4.71
C PHE A 116 6.37 3.82 5.88
N LEU A 117 6.84 2.57 5.92
CA LEU A 117 7.74 2.12 6.99
C LEU A 117 9.15 2.71 6.85
N SER A 118 9.58 3.10 5.65
CA SER A 118 10.88 3.75 5.45
C SER A 118 10.86 5.25 5.77
N MET A 119 9.71 5.91 5.73
CA MET A 119 9.59 7.36 6.00
C MET A 119 10.24 7.80 7.32
N PRO A 120 9.96 7.19 8.49
CA PRO A 120 10.60 7.57 9.75
C PRO A 120 12.14 7.45 9.71
N ILE A 121 12.65 6.43 9.02
CA ILE A 121 14.09 6.18 8.86
C ILE A 121 14.73 7.27 7.98
N VAL A 122 14.05 7.66 6.89
CA VAL A 122 14.44 8.79 6.04
C VAL A 122 14.48 10.10 6.84
N LEU A 123 13.51 10.29 7.74
CA LEU A 123 13.46 11.45 8.65
C LEU A 123 14.50 11.39 9.78
N GLY A 124 15.27 10.31 9.88
CA GLY A 124 16.31 10.16 10.90
C GLY A 124 15.77 9.83 12.29
N SER A 125 14.52 9.35 12.39
CA SER A 125 13.85 9.12 13.67
C SER A 125 13.48 7.66 13.90
N VAL A 126 14.11 7.03 14.91
CA VAL A 126 13.75 5.66 15.32
C VAL A 126 12.43 5.66 16.09
N VAL A 127 12.17 6.67 16.91
CA VAL A 127 10.95 6.72 17.72
C VAL A 127 9.69 6.85 16.85
N ALA A 128 9.79 7.50 15.70
CA ALA A 128 8.71 7.64 14.75
C ALA A 128 8.38 6.33 14.00
N VAL A 129 9.24 5.31 14.05
CA VAL A 129 8.96 3.97 13.50
C VAL A 129 7.85 3.28 14.28
N PHE A 130 7.86 3.35 15.61
CA PHE A 130 6.90 2.65 16.46
C PHE A 130 5.42 2.96 16.15
N PRO A 131 4.97 4.23 16.07
CA PRO A 131 3.60 4.51 15.65
C PRO A 131 3.35 4.04 14.22
N MET A 132 4.34 4.13 13.32
CA MET A 132 4.20 3.71 11.92
C MET A 132 4.03 2.19 11.76
N LEU A 133 4.48 1.37 12.72
CA LEU A 133 4.23 -0.08 12.75
C LEU A 133 2.74 -0.44 12.92
N LEU A 134 1.88 0.52 13.26
CA LEU A 134 0.43 0.34 13.24
C LEU A 134 -0.11 0.19 11.82
N PHE A 135 0.59 0.74 10.81
CA PHE A 135 0.16 0.66 9.41
C PHE A 135 0.00 -0.78 8.89
N PRO A 136 1.00 -1.68 9.01
CA PRO A 136 0.84 -3.09 8.64
C PRO A 136 -0.34 -3.79 9.31
N VAL A 137 -0.63 -3.47 10.58
CA VAL A 137 -1.73 -4.11 11.34
C VAL A 137 -3.08 -3.77 10.72
N GLY A 138 -3.32 -2.49 10.41
CA GLY A 138 -4.54 -2.08 9.71
C GLY A 138 -4.61 -2.67 8.29
N LEU A 139 -3.46 -2.77 7.61
CA LEU A 139 -3.37 -3.26 6.24
C LEU A 139 -3.80 -4.72 6.12
N VAL A 140 -3.50 -5.55 7.13
CA VAL A 140 -3.96 -6.94 7.20
C VAL A 140 -5.48 -7.03 7.17
N LEU A 141 -6.17 -6.19 7.95
CA LEU A 141 -7.64 -6.15 7.97
C LEU A 141 -8.20 -5.68 6.63
N ARG A 142 -7.59 -4.64 6.04
CA ARG A 142 -7.96 -4.15 4.71
C ARG A 142 -7.86 -5.23 3.65
N ILE A 143 -6.76 -5.97 3.62
CA ILE A 143 -6.53 -7.07 2.68
C ILE A 143 -7.58 -8.17 2.85
N ARG A 144 -7.91 -8.55 4.09
CA ARG A 144 -8.92 -9.59 4.34
C ARG A 144 -10.30 -9.17 3.85
N ASN A 145 -10.70 -7.94 4.10
CA ASN A 145 -11.98 -7.41 3.62
C ASN A 145 -12.02 -7.34 2.09
N GLU A 146 -10.93 -6.88 1.47
CA GLU A 146 -10.79 -6.84 0.02
C GLU A 146 -10.83 -8.23 -0.61
N GLU A 147 -10.07 -9.20 -0.10
CA GLU A 147 -10.10 -10.57 -0.61
C GLU A 147 -11.48 -11.21 -0.44
N ALA A 148 -12.18 -10.95 0.68
CA ALA A 148 -13.54 -11.45 0.87
C ALA A 148 -14.52 -10.89 -0.19
N LEU A 149 -14.44 -9.59 -0.48
CA LEU A 149 -15.23 -8.96 -1.52
C LEU A 149 -14.88 -9.53 -2.91
N LEU A 150 -13.58 -9.65 -3.23
CA LEU A 150 -13.12 -10.16 -4.52
C LEU A 150 -13.48 -11.63 -4.74
N ILE A 151 -13.43 -12.47 -3.71
CA ILE A 151 -13.88 -13.87 -3.80
C ILE A 151 -15.36 -13.96 -4.14
N ASN A 152 -16.19 -13.05 -3.58
CA ASN A 152 -17.63 -13.06 -3.77
C ASN A 152 -18.06 -12.41 -5.10
N GLU A 153 -17.38 -11.34 -5.52
CA GLU A 153 -17.84 -10.48 -6.61
C GLU A 153 -17.02 -10.57 -7.89
N LEU A 154 -15.76 -11.06 -7.85
CA LEU A 154 -14.88 -11.13 -9.00
C LEU A 154 -14.70 -12.57 -9.51
N PRO A 155 -15.33 -12.94 -10.65
CA PRO A 155 -15.15 -14.26 -11.24
C PRO A 155 -13.67 -14.59 -11.49
N GLY A 156 -13.27 -15.81 -11.12
CA GLY A 156 -11.89 -16.30 -11.28
C GLY A 156 -10.93 -15.93 -10.14
N TYR A 157 -11.31 -15.03 -9.22
CA TYR A 157 -10.41 -14.63 -8.13
C TYR A 157 -10.09 -15.78 -7.17
N SER A 158 -11.07 -16.65 -6.89
CA SER A 158 -10.85 -17.85 -6.06
C SER A 158 -9.77 -18.77 -6.64
N GLU A 159 -9.79 -19.03 -7.95
CA GLU A 159 -8.74 -19.84 -8.60
C GLU A 159 -7.38 -19.15 -8.58
N TYR A 160 -7.36 -17.83 -8.76
CA TYR A 160 -6.15 -17.03 -8.63
C TYR A 160 -5.52 -17.15 -7.23
N THR A 161 -6.31 -17.19 -6.16
CA THR A 161 -5.76 -17.38 -4.80
C THR A 161 -5.04 -18.71 -4.60
N LYS A 162 -5.41 -19.75 -5.36
CA LYS A 162 -4.74 -21.06 -5.33
C LYS A 162 -3.41 -21.03 -6.07
N LYS A 163 -3.33 -20.26 -7.17
CA LYS A 163 -2.13 -20.07 -7.99
C LYS A 163 -1.11 -19.19 -7.27
N THR A 164 -1.52 -18.00 -6.87
CA THR A 164 -0.65 -17.02 -6.17
C THR A 164 -0.92 -17.10 -4.68
N LYS A 165 -0.09 -17.85 -3.94
CA LYS A 165 -0.33 -18.18 -2.52
C LYS A 165 -0.04 -17.04 -1.55
N TYR A 166 0.89 -16.15 -1.89
CA TYR A 166 1.36 -15.07 -1.02
C TYR A 166 0.53 -13.80 -1.20
N ARG A 167 0.22 -13.10 -0.11
CA ARG A 167 -0.47 -11.80 -0.13
C ARG A 167 0.49 -10.66 -0.38
N LEU A 168 1.57 -10.60 0.42
CA LEU A 168 2.47 -9.45 0.47
C LEU A 168 3.93 -9.84 0.31
N ILE A 169 4.40 -10.78 1.14
CA ILE A 169 5.82 -11.14 1.17
C ILE A 169 5.93 -12.63 0.92
N PRO A 170 6.63 -13.05 -0.16
CA PRO A 170 6.85 -14.45 -0.44
C PRO A 170 7.40 -15.20 0.77
N TYR A 171 6.89 -16.41 1.00
CA TYR A 171 7.26 -17.30 2.11
C TYR A 171 6.89 -16.82 3.52
N ILE A 172 6.28 -15.64 3.67
CA ILE A 172 5.79 -15.13 4.96
C ILE A 172 4.27 -15.15 4.99
N TRP A 173 3.61 -14.48 4.03
CA TRP A 173 2.16 -14.31 4.03
C TRP A 173 1.58 -13.98 2.66
#